data_AF-A0A429X823-F1
#
_entry.id   AF-A0A429X823-F1
#
_cell.length_a   1.000
_cell.length_b   1.000
_cell.length_c   1.000
_cell.angle_alpha   90.00
_cell.angle_beta   90.00
_cell.angle_gamma   90.00
#
_symmetry.space_group_name_H-M   'P 1'
#
loop_
_entity.id
_entity.type
_entity.pdbx_description
1 polymer ?
#
loop_
_entity_poly.entity_id
_entity_poly.type
_entity_poly.pdbx_seq_one_letter_code
_entity_poly.pdbx_strand_id
1 'polypeptide(L)' 'MASIKRMMSVAAHDAMYISKIAPTAMIFVPSINGKNHCLEEGTRWSDIEKGTLLLYQTLLRQANEVVQAVNEQ' A
#
# COMPACT_ATOMS: atom_id res chain seq x y z
N MET A 1 -12.74 -14.24 -2.53
CA MET A 1 -11.70 -13.78 -1.59
C MET A 1 -10.61 -13.07 -2.38
N ALA A 2 -10.19 -11.88 -1.98
CA ALA A 2 -9.01 -11.24 -2.57
C ALA A 2 -7.75 -12.01 -2.14
N SER A 3 -6.89 -12.37 -3.10
CA SER A 3 -5.61 -13.02 -2.81
C SER A 3 -4.56 -11.94 -2.54
N ILE A 4 -3.82 -12.08 -1.43
CA ILE A 4 -2.76 -11.15 -1.03
C ILE A 4 -1.43 -11.90 -1.12
N LYS A 5 -0.46 -11.30 -1.80
CA LYS A 5 0.91 -11.84 -1.91
C LYS A 5 1.89 -10.85 -1.26
N ARG A 6 2.70 -11.34 -0.32
CA ARG A 6 3.85 -10.57 0.17
C ARG A 6 4.92 -10.53 -0.92
N MET A 7 5.52 -9.37 -1.12
CA MET A 7 6.54 -9.16 -2.15
C MET A 7 7.59 -8.16 -1.69
N MET A 8 8.80 -8.34 -2.20
CA MET A 8 9.90 -7.38 -2.04
C MET A 8 9.76 -6.29 -3.08
N SER A 9 9.89 -5.02 -2.69
CA SER A 9 10.12 -3.96 -3.67
C SER A 9 11.59 -3.96 -4.07
N VAL A 10 11.84 -3.92 -5.37
CA VAL A 10 13.18 -3.74 -5.93
C VAL A 10 13.46 -2.29 -6.32
N ALA A 11 12.42 -1.45 -6.39
CA ALA A 11 12.54 -0.04 -6.71
C ALA A 11 12.70 0.80 -5.44
N ALA A 12 13.40 1.92 -5.55
CA ALA A 12 13.51 2.87 -4.46
C ALA A 12 12.22 3.67 -4.30
N HIS A 13 11.75 3.80 -3.06
CA HIS A 13 10.58 4.60 -2.70
C HIS A 13 10.86 5.39 -1.41
N ASP A 14 10.13 6.49 -1.18
CA ASP A 14 10.25 7.28 0.05
C ASP A 14 10.03 6.42 1.31
N ALA A 15 9.20 5.38 1.20
CA ALA A 15 8.98 4.38 2.24
C ALA A 15 10.28 3.77 2.79
N MET A 16 11.36 3.67 2.00
CA MET A 16 12.67 3.18 2.46
C MET A 16 13.32 4.09 3.52
N TYR A 17 13.08 5.40 3.43
CA TYR A 17 13.58 6.37 4.40
C TYR A 17 12.61 6.51 5.57
N ILE A 18 11.30 6.55 5.30
CA ILE A 18 10.26 6.66 6.33
C ILE A 18 10.29 5.45 7.27
N SER A 19 10.58 4.25 6.76
CA SER A 19 10.67 3.03 7.59
C SER A 19 11.75 3.08 8.67
N LYS A 20 12.68 4.04 8.62
CA LYS A 20 13.69 4.25 9.67
C LYS A 20 13.17 5.01 10.88
N ILE A 21 12.05 5.71 10.75
CA ILE A 21 11.51 6.61 11.78
C ILE A 21 10.08 6.27 12.20
N ALA A 22 9.35 5.45 11.42
CA ALA A 22 8.00 5.00 11.76
C ALA A 22 7.68 3.62 11.17
N PRO A 23 6.77 2.83 11.79
CA PRO A 23 6.22 1.63 11.17
C PRO A 23 5.65 1.96 9.79
N THR A 24 6.14 1.28 8.76
CA THR A 24 5.85 1.60 7.36
C THR A 24 5.52 0.33 6.59
N ALA A 25 4.55 0.41 5.69
CA ALA A 25 4.19 -0.66 4.76
C ALA A 25 3.83 -0.06 3.38
N MET A 26 3.94 -0.88 2.35
CA MET A 26 3.54 -0.52 0.98
C MET A 26 2.47 -1.49 0.48
N ILE A 27 1.54 -0.96 -0.33
CA ILE A 27 0.54 -1.75 -1.06
C ILE A 27 0.87 -1.66 -2.54
N PHE A 28 1.02 -2.80 -3.20
CA PHE A 28 1.28 -2.88 -4.63
C PHE A 28 0.06 -3.36 -5.40
N VAL A 29 -0.14 -2.75 -6.57
CA VAL A 29 -1.12 -3.15 -7.59
C VAL A 29 -0.36 -3.52 -8.87
N PRO A 30 -0.87 -4.46 -9.68
CA PRO A 30 -0.18 -4.91 -10.89
C PRO A 30 -0.23 -3.87 -12.01
N SER A 31 0.94 -3.49 -12.53
CA SER A 31 1.04 -2.81 -13.82
C SER A 31 0.81 -3.79 -14.96
N ILE A 32 0.12 -3.35 -16.03
CA ILE A 32 -0.13 -4.11 -17.24
C ILE A 32 1.22 -4.52 -17.85
N ASN A 33 1.45 -5.83 -17.96
CA ASN A 33 2.69 -6.43 -18.44
C ASN A 33 3.95 -6.01 -17.65
N GLY A 34 3.80 -5.52 -16.40
CA GLY A 34 4.93 -5.09 -15.57
C GLY A 34 5.69 -3.87 -16.10
N LYS A 35 5.10 -3.12 -17.03
CA LYS A 35 5.70 -1.89 -17.59
C LYS A 35 5.73 -0.78 -16.54
N ASN A 36 6.81 -0.02 -16.53
CA ASN A 36 7.05 1.13 -15.65
C ASN A 36 8.01 2.11 -16.37
N HIS A 37 7.91 3.41 -16.12
CA HIS A 37 8.71 4.47 -16.77
C HIS A 37 8.61 4.46 -18.32
N CYS A 38 7.43 4.23 -18.87
CA CYS A 38 7.18 4.30 -20.31
C CYS A 38 5.76 4.79 -20.62
N LEU A 39 5.49 5.18 -21.86
CA LEU A 39 4.19 5.73 -22.26
C LEU A 39 3.05 4.72 -22.15
N GLU A 40 3.36 3.43 -22.31
CA GLU A 40 2.40 2.34 -22.22
C GLU A 40 2.25 1.78 -20.80
N GLU A 41 2.84 2.45 -19.82
CA GLU A 41 2.58 2.16 -18.41
C GLU A 41 1.10 2.35 -18.12
N GLY A 42 0.52 1.39 -17.41
CA GLY A 42 -0.88 1.45 -17.02
C GLY A 42 -1.23 0.39 -16.01
N THR A 43 -2.21 0.68 -15.18
CA THR A 43 -2.82 -0.25 -14.21
C THR A 43 -4.31 -0.34 -14.54
N ARG A 44 -4.91 -1.54 -14.49
CA ARG A 44 -6.35 -1.67 -14.74
C ARG A 44 -7.14 -0.97 -13.65
N TRP A 45 -8.24 -0.32 -14.01
CA TRP A 45 -9.13 0.33 -13.04
C TRP A 45 -9.58 -0.59 -11.90
N SER A 46 -9.89 -1.85 -12.21
CA SER A 46 -10.26 -2.84 -11.19
C SER A 46 -9.16 -3.15 -10.19
N ASP A 47 -7.90 -2.99 -10.58
CA ASP A 47 -6.75 -3.23 -9.71
C ASP A 47 -6.42 -1.98 -8.88
N ILE A 48 -6.59 -0.79 -9.46
CA ILE A 48 -6.55 0.49 -8.75
C ILE A 48 -7.62 0.50 -7.65
N GLU A 49 -8.88 0.19 -7.98
CA GLU A 49 -10.00 0.15 -7.03
C GLU A 49 -9.70 -0.76 -5.84
N LYS A 50 -9.20 -1.98 -6.09
CA LYS A 50 -8.83 -2.93 -5.02
C LYS A 50 -7.70 -2.39 -4.15
N GLY A 51 -6.67 -1.78 -4.76
CA GLY A 51 -5.56 -1.17 -4.04
C GLY A 51 -6.01 -0.03 -3.14
N THR A 52 -6.86 0.86 -3.66
CA THR A 52 -7.43 1.98 -2.92
C THR A 52 -8.34 1.52 -1.78
N LEU A 53 -9.19 0.50 -2.02
CA LEU A 53 -10.05 -0.06 -0.98
C LEU A 53 -9.22 -0.68 0.15
N LEU A 54 -8.15 -1.40 -0.18
CA LEU A 54 -7.24 -1.96 0.82
C LEU A 54 -6.55 -0.85 1.62
N LEU A 55 -6.03 0.18 0.96
CA LEU A 55 -5.43 1.34 1.63
C LEU A 55 -6.42 2.01 2.59
N TYR A 56 -7.66 2.25 2.14
CA TYR A 56 -8.72 2.83 2.95
C TYR A 56 -9.00 2.00 4.21
N GLN A 57 -9.19 0.68 4.06
CA GLN A 57 -9.44 -0.23 5.18
C GLN A 57 -8.27 -0.29 6.16
N THR A 58 -7.03 -0.29 5.65
CA THR A 58 -5.82 -0.27 6.48
C THR A 58 -5.71 1.00 7.29
N LEU A 59 -5.90 2.17 6.66
CA LEU A 59 -5.83 3.46 7.36
C LEU A 59 -6.93 3.60 8.41
N LEU A 60 -8.17 3.21 8.10
CA LEU A 60 -9.27 3.19 9.07
C LEU A 60 -8.95 2.33 10.28
N ARG A 61 -8.41 1.13 10.06
CA ARG A 61 -8.02 0.24 11.14
C ARG A 61 -6.93 0.88 12.00
N GLN A 62 -5.86 1.38 11.38
CA GLN A 62 -4.75 1.98 12.12
C GLN A 62 -5.18 3.24 12.88
N ALA A 63 -5.99 4.11 12.27
CA ALA A 63 -6.50 5.30 12.92
C ALA A 63 -7.35 4.94 14.15
N ASN A 64 -8.20 3.91 14.05
CA ASN A 64 -9.02 3.47 15.16
C ASN A 64 -8.21 2.76 16.26
N GLU A 65 -7.19 1.98 15.91
CA GLU A 65 -6.26 1.37 16.87
C GLU A 65 -5.51 2.44 17.67
N VAL A 66 -5.05 3.51 17.01
CA VAL A 66 -4.40 4.65 17.67
C VAL A 66 -5.35 5.35 18.66
N VAL A 67 -6.62 5.55 18.29
CA VAL A 67 -7.61 6.16 19.18
C VAL A 67 -7.83 5.31 20.44
N GLN A 68 -7.90 3.99 20.32
CA GLN A 68 -8.05 3.12 21.49
C GLN A 68 -6.82 3.16 22.40
N ALA A 69 -5.61 3.12 21.83
CA ALA A 69 -4.37 3.19 22.59
C ALA A 69 -4.21 4.52 23.37
N VAL A 70 -4.75 5.62 22.85
CA VAL A 70 -4.77 6.92 23.55
C VAL A 70 -5.82 6.96 24.65
N ASN A 71 -6.98 6.32 24.46
CA ASN A 71 -8.06 6.32 25.46
C ASN A 71 -7.82 5.36 26.63
N GLU A 72 -6.91 4.39 26.47
CA GLU A 72 -6.51 3.42 27.50
C GLU A 72 -5.27 3.86 28.31
N GLN A 73 -4.72 5.05 28.05
CA GLN A 73 -3.65 5.70 28.81
C GLN A 73 -4.21 6.80 29.73
#